data_AF-A0A933NCA9-F1
#
_entry.id   AF-A0A933NCA9-F1
#
_cell.length_a   1.000
_cell.length_b   1.000
_cell.length_c   1.000
_cell.angle_alpha   90.00
_cell.angle_beta   90.00
_cell.angle_gamma   90.00
#
_symmetry.space_group_name_H-M   'P 1'
#
loop_
_entity.id
_entity.type
_entity.pdbx_description
1 polymer ?
#
loop_
_entity_poly.entity_id
_entity_poly.type
_entity_poly.pdbx_seq_one_letter_code
_entity_poly.pdbx_strand_id
1 'polypeptide(L)'
;MENGIWVLPSKPSYEKGIPHTAYAGVAIGGLPDVDISLAMACMSALVARGIGENRCPTDSERVNLCIGGAIIKTLSGKTIASSNKKYFLTLNTHVSEVLWEAIWKATHLSEPRFRLNETILVVIWHLFIPRKHYAPPERPYYLSWFEGWWENFRYADDLFSNVCNVRLECLKDGEKEFESLSEDIQSAISEISKHVPEMLKMIINDQ
;
A
#
# COMPACT_ATOMS: atom_id res chain seq x y z
N MET A 1 -15.00 -18.99 -12.91
CA MET A 1 -14.65 -18.34 -11.63
C MET A 1 -13.33 -18.92 -11.17
N GLU A 2 -12.23 -18.39 -11.69
CA GLU A 2 -10.89 -18.88 -11.38
C GLU A 2 -10.38 -18.13 -10.14
N ASN A 3 -10.34 -18.87 -9.01
CA ASN A 3 -9.70 -18.60 -7.73
C ASN A 3 -9.60 -17.12 -7.33
N GLY A 4 -10.46 -16.69 -6.40
CA GLY A 4 -10.51 -15.33 -5.82
C GLY A 4 -9.28 -14.88 -5.02
N ILE A 5 -8.11 -15.40 -5.39
CA ILE A 5 -6.81 -15.24 -4.77
C ILE A 5 -5.88 -14.53 -5.77
N TRP A 6 -5.21 -13.49 -5.30
CA TRP A 6 -4.11 -12.83 -5.98
C TRP A 6 -2.78 -13.41 -5.50
N VAL A 7 -2.05 -14.06 -6.40
CA VAL A 7 -0.74 -14.61 -6.09
C VAL A 7 0.33 -13.58 -6.43
N LEU A 8 1.00 -13.08 -5.40
CA LEU A 8 2.17 -12.22 -5.60
C LEU A 8 3.34 -13.07 -6.18
N PRO A 9 4.22 -12.49 -7.02
CA PRO A 9 5.42 -13.15 -7.50
C PRO A 9 6.54 -13.18 -6.44
N SER A 10 7.32 -14.27 -6.31
CA SER A 10 8.38 -14.38 -5.27
C SER A 10 9.57 -13.45 -5.47
N LYS A 11 9.69 -12.85 -6.66
CA LYS A 11 10.71 -11.89 -7.06
C LYS A 11 10.06 -10.85 -7.97
N PRO A 12 10.50 -9.59 -7.94
CA PRO A 12 10.03 -8.57 -8.86
C PRO A 12 10.42 -8.91 -10.31
N SER A 13 9.68 -8.37 -11.28
CA SER A 13 9.82 -8.72 -12.70
C SER A 13 11.18 -8.35 -13.31
N TYR A 14 11.84 -7.30 -12.80
CA TYR A 14 13.15 -6.87 -13.30
C TYR A 14 14.26 -7.91 -13.07
N GLU A 15 14.18 -8.70 -11.99
CA GLU A 15 15.14 -9.78 -11.74
C GLU A 15 15.04 -10.91 -12.77
N LYS A 16 13.95 -10.95 -13.53
CA LYS A 16 13.74 -11.93 -14.61
C LYS A 16 14.21 -11.41 -15.97
N GLY A 17 14.91 -10.27 -16.01
CA GLY A 17 15.35 -9.64 -17.25
C GLY A 17 14.21 -9.05 -18.10
N ILE A 18 13.00 -8.94 -17.52
CA ILE A 18 11.87 -8.28 -18.18
C ILE A 18 12.07 -6.77 -18.01
N PRO A 19 12.21 -6.00 -19.11
CA PRO A 19 12.35 -4.55 -19.03
C PRO A 19 11.18 -3.97 -18.25
N HIS A 20 11.49 -3.07 -17.33
CA HIS A 20 10.58 -2.49 -16.37
C HIS A 20 9.64 -1.50 -17.06
N THR A 21 8.76 -1.93 -17.97
CA THR A 21 7.90 -1.03 -18.75
C THR A 21 6.98 -0.19 -17.86
N ALA A 22 6.59 -0.70 -16.68
CA ALA A 22 5.84 0.04 -15.68
C ALA A 22 6.67 1.17 -15.02
N TYR A 23 7.92 0.92 -14.62
CA TYR A 23 8.79 1.95 -14.05
C TYR A 23 9.37 2.89 -15.10
N ALA A 24 9.65 2.38 -16.30
CA ALA A 24 10.13 3.15 -17.43
C ALA A 24 9.01 4.08 -17.94
N GLY A 25 7.75 3.65 -17.99
CA GLY A 25 6.62 4.54 -18.29
C GLY A 25 6.49 5.68 -17.27
N VAL A 26 6.65 5.37 -15.98
CA VAL A 26 6.66 6.35 -14.88
C VAL A 26 7.90 7.26 -14.91
N ALA A 27 9.07 6.74 -15.26
CA ALA A 27 10.34 7.49 -15.33
C ALA A 27 10.48 8.34 -16.60
N ILE A 28 9.92 7.88 -17.72
CA ILE A 28 10.08 8.50 -19.05
C ILE A 28 8.89 9.42 -19.36
N GLY A 29 7.69 9.13 -18.84
CA GLY A 29 6.48 9.95 -19.01
C GLY A 29 6.16 10.86 -17.83
N GLY A 30 6.80 10.66 -16.68
CA GLY A 30 6.42 11.27 -15.40
C GLY A 30 5.09 10.72 -14.91
N LEU A 31 5.01 10.30 -13.64
CA LEU A 31 3.69 10.30 -13.01
C LEU A 31 3.19 11.76 -12.99
N PRO A 32 1.89 12.02 -13.17
CA PRO A 32 1.36 13.36 -12.97
C PRO A 32 1.81 13.89 -11.62
N ASP A 33 2.27 15.15 -11.56
CA ASP A 33 2.67 15.75 -10.28
C ASP A 33 1.52 15.61 -9.28
N VAL A 34 1.76 14.83 -8.23
CA VAL A 34 0.84 14.74 -7.11
C VAL A 34 1.23 15.79 -6.09
N ASP A 35 0.25 16.60 -5.70
CA ASP A 35 0.35 17.43 -4.52
C ASP A 35 0.70 16.53 -3.32
N ILE A 36 1.91 16.73 -2.78
CA ILE A 36 2.43 15.97 -1.65
C ILE A 36 1.46 16.06 -0.46
N SER A 37 0.84 17.22 -0.27
CA SER A 37 -0.15 17.45 0.80
C SER A 37 -1.36 16.54 0.62
N LEU A 38 -1.85 16.38 -0.62
CA LEU A 38 -2.94 15.46 -0.92
C LEU A 38 -2.54 14.01 -0.68
N ALA A 39 -1.34 13.60 -1.08
CA ALA A 39 -0.85 12.24 -0.82
C ALA A 39 -0.76 11.93 0.67
N MET A 40 -0.27 12.89 1.46
CA MET A 40 -0.18 12.78 2.92
C MET A 40 -1.56 12.70 3.59
N ALA A 41 -2.49 13.54 3.16
CA ALA A 41 -3.88 13.51 3.64
C ALA A 41 -4.55 12.17 3.33
N CYS A 42 -4.41 11.68 2.09
CA CYS A 42 -4.94 10.37 1.69
C CYS A 42 -4.33 9.22 2.48
N MET A 43 -3.01 9.25 2.73
CA MET A 43 -2.35 8.21 3.54
C MET A 43 -2.88 8.22 4.98
N SER A 44 -2.92 9.39 5.62
CA SER A 44 -3.38 9.53 7.01
C SER A 44 -4.83 9.06 7.15
N ALA A 45 -5.68 9.45 6.20
CA ALA A 45 -7.06 9.00 6.10
C ALA A 45 -7.18 7.48 5.86
N LEU A 46 -6.37 6.89 4.98
CA LEU A 46 -6.35 5.44 4.76
C LEU A 46 -5.94 4.67 6.02
N VAL A 47 -4.97 5.18 6.78
CA VAL A 47 -4.55 4.57 8.05
C VAL A 47 -5.69 4.67 9.08
N ALA A 48 -6.28 5.84 9.26
CA ALA A 48 -7.36 6.04 10.23
C ALA A 48 -8.62 5.22 9.89
N ARG A 49 -9.08 5.26 8.65
CA ARG A 49 -10.30 4.57 8.20
C ARG A 49 -10.10 3.07 7.99
N GLY A 50 -8.93 2.67 7.49
CA GLY A 50 -8.61 1.29 7.18
C GLY A 50 -8.18 0.51 8.40
N ILE A 51 -7.15 0.99 9.10
CA ILE A 51 -6.63 0.32 10.30
C ILE A 51 -7.49 0.70 11.50
N GLY A 52 -7.67 1.99 11.74
CA GLY A 52 -8.44 2.48 12.90
C GLY A 52 -7.88 1.95 14.22
N GLU A 53 -8.77 1.53 15.10
CA GLU A 53 -8.41 0.94 16.40
C GLU A 53 -8.07 -0.57 16.31
N ASN A 54 -8.01 -1.14 15.10
CA ASN A 54 -7.60 -2.53 14.95
C ASN A 54 -6.11 -2.68 15.25
N ARG A 55 -5.74 -3.85 15.80
CA ARG A 55 -4.35 -4.23 15.93
C ARG A 55 -3.70 -4.32 14.55
N CYS A 56 -2.48 -3.79 14.41
CA CYS A 56 -1.72 -3.81 13.18
C CYS A 56 -0.26 -4.24 13.41
N PRO A 57 0.44 -4.72 12.38
CA PRO A 57 1.88 -4.93 12.45
C PRO A 57 2.61 -3.63 12.81
N THR A 58 3.70 -3.74 13.55
CA THR A 58 4.55 -2.60 13.91
C THR A 58 5.44 -2.16 12.75
N ASP A 59 5.92 -3.13 11.96
CA ASP A 59 6.82 -2.88 10.83
C ASP A 59 6.10 -2.33 9.59
N SER A 60 6.74 -1.39 8.90
CA SER A 60 6.16 -0.68 7.76
C SER A 60 5.85 -1.61 6.58
N GLU A 61 6.68 -2.63 6.31
CA GLU A 61 6.50 -3.58 5.20
C GLU A 61 5.20 -4.39 5.33
N ARG A 62 4.90 -4.93 6.50
CA ARG A 62 3.66 -5.69 6.71
C ARG A 62 2.43 -4.79 6.70
N VAL A 63 2.53 -3.56 7.21
CA VAL A 63 1.42 -2.60 7.09
C VAL A 63 1.20 -2.20 5.63
N ASN A 64 2.28 -2.03 4.87
CA ASN A 64 2.26 -1.80 3.44
C ASN A 64 1.51 -2.93 2.73
N LEU A 65 1.79 -4.19 3.07
CA LEU A 65 1.05 -5.36 2.59
C LEU A 65 -0.44 -5.35 2.99
N CYS A 66 -0.78 -4.93 4.21
CA CYS A 66 -2.18 -4.83 4.64
C CYS A 66 -2.97 -3.83 3.78
N ILE A 67 -2.46 -2.61 3.63
CA ILE A 67 -3.14 -1.56 2.88
C ILE A 67 -3.09 -1.84 1.37
N GLY A 68 -1.92 -2.21 0.83
CA GLY A 68 -1.77 -2.56 -0.58
C GLY A 68 -2.59 -3.79 -0.97
N GLY A 69 -2.74 -4.77 -0.07
CA GLY A 69 -3.64 -5.91 -0.25
C GLY A 69 -5.11 -5.51 -0.29
N ALA A 70 -5.53 -4.57 0.55
CA ALA A 70 -6.86 -4.00 0.50
C ALA A 70 -7.11 -3.25 -0.82
N ILE A 71 -6.13 -2.48 -1.30
CA ILE A 71 -6.19 -1.80 -2.61
C ILE A 71 -6.35 -2.81 -3.76
N ILE A 72 -5.56 -3.87 -3.78
CA ILE A 72 -5.66 -4.94 -4.79
C ILE A 72 -7.02 -5.61 -4.72
N LYS A 73 -7.54 -5.86 -3.51
CA LYS A 73 -8.87 -6.43 -3.29
C LYS A 73 -9.96 -5.53 -3.86
N THR A 74 -9.89 -4.23 -3.62
CA THR A 74 -10.84 -3.25 -4.18
C THR A 74 -10.79 -3.24 -5.71
N LEU A 75 -9.60 -3.21 -6.30
CA LEU A 75 -9.42 -3.08 -7.75
C LEU A 75 -9.73 -4.35 -8.55
N SER A 76 -9.52 -5.52 -7.95
CA SER A 76 -9.59 -6.81 -8.68
C SER A 76 -10.64 -7.78 -8.13
N GLY A 77 -11.20 -7.52 -6.96
CA GLY A 77 -12.03 -8.46 -6.20
C GLY A 77 -11.24 -9.64 -5.60
N LYS A 78 -9.92 -9.71 -5.79
CA LYS A 78 -9.07 -10.83 -5.35
C LYS A 78 -8.28 -10.50 -4.10
N THR A 79 -8.23 -11.43 -3.15
CA THR A 79 -7.48 -11.29 -1.90
C THR A 79 -6.04 -11.78 -2.09
N ILE A 80 -5.03 -11.10 -1.55
CA ILE A 80 -3.64 -11.60 -1.60
C ILE A 80 -3.53 -12.93 -0.84
N ALA A 81 -2.88 -13.93 -1.44
CA ALA A 81 -2.58 -15.18 -0.75
C ALA A 81 -1.55 -14.94 0.38
N SER A 82 -1.96 -15.07 1.64
CA SER A 82 -1.03 -15.03 2.77
C SER A 82 -0.46 -16.42 3.12
N SER A 83 -1.08 -17.49 2.61
CA SER A 83 -0.92 -18.88 3.08
C SER A 83 0.42 -19.57 2.81
N ASN A 84 1.47 -18.85 2.44
CA ASN A 84 2.78 -19.44 2.26
C ASN A 84 3.78 -18.71 3.18
N LYS A 85 3.91 -19.16 4.44
CA LYS A 85 4.90 -18.60 5.40
C LYS A 85 6.30 -18.51 4.80
N LYS A 86 6.65 -19.44 3.90
CA LYS A 86 7.92 -19.45 3.16
C LYS A 86 8.04 -18.27 2.19
N TYR A 87 6.91 -17.82 1.65
CA TYR A 87 6.79 -16.74 0.69
C TYR A 87 7.00 -15.37 1.36
N PHE A 88 6.47 -15.14 2.56
CA PHE A 88 6.79 -13.93 3.35
C PHE A 88 8.26 -13.88 3.78
N LEU A 89 8.83 -15.00 4.23
CA LEU A 89 10.25 -15.08 4.57
C LEU A 89 11.18 -14.78 3.37
N THR A 90 10.77 -15.13 2.15
CA THR A 90 11.51 -14.79 0.91
C THR A 90 11.20 -13.39 0.39
N LEU A 91 10.05 -12.81 0.75
CA LEU A 91 9.64 -11.48 0.32
C LEU A 91 10.35 -10.37 1.08
N ASN A 92 10.88 -10.63 2.29
CA ASN A 92 11.54 -9.63 3.15
C ASN A 92 12.66 -8.79 2.51
N THR A 93 13.08 -9.07 1.27
CA THR A 93 14.04 -8.20 0.55
C THR A 93 13.41 -7.37 -0.57
N HIS A 94 12.15 -7.62 -0.96
CA HIS A 94 11.47 -6.99 -2.11
C HIS A 94 9.94 -6.82 -1.94
N VAL A 95 9.42 -6.71 -0.71
CA VAL A 95 7.96 -6.59 -0.46
C VAL A 95 7.36 -5.44 -1.28
N SER A 96 7.97 -4.25 -1.19
CA SER A 96 7.47 -3.04 -1.79
C SER A 96 7.45 -3.12 -3.32
N GLU A 97 8.50 -3.67 -3.94
CA GLU A 97 8.55 -3.87 -5.40
C GLU A 97 7.51 -4.85 -5.91
N VAL A 98 7.33 -5.96 -5.20
CA VAL A 98 6.34 -6.98 -5.57
C VAL A 98 4.92 -6.45 -5.41
N LEU A 99 4.66 -5.74 -4.30
CA LEU A 99 3.36 -5.15 -4.02
C LEU A 99 3.02 -4.05 -5.04
N TRP A 100 3.99 -3.20 -5.37
CA TRP A 100 3.84 -2.16 -6.38
C TRP A 100 3.43 -2.73 -7.75
N GLU A 101 4.13 -3.76 -8.22
CA GLU A 101 3.77 -4.42 -9.48
C GLU A 101 2.37 -5.04 -9.44
N ALA A 102 1.96 -5.55 -8.28
CA ALA A 102 0.64 -6.13 -8.09
C ALA A 102 -0.46 -5.06 -8.11
N ILE A 103 -0.27 -3.92 -7.45
CA ILE A 103 -1.16 -2.76 -7.52
C ILE A 103 -1.27 -2.28 -8.98
N TRP A 104 -0.13 -2.09 -9.66
CA TRP A 104 -0.10 -1.68 -11.07
C TRP A 104 -0.85 -2.66 -11.98
N LYS A 105 -0.69 -3.96 -11.80
CA LYS A 105 -1.44 -4.96 -12.58
C LYS A 105 -2.94 -4.90 -12.23
N ALA A 106 -3.28 -4.75 -10.95
CA ALA A 106 -4.67 -4.67 -10.52
C ALA A 106 -5.39 -3.46 -11.12
N THR A 107 -4.73 -2.29 -11.23
CA THR A 107 -5.33 -1.12 -11.87
C THR A 107 -5.63 -1.35 -13.35
N HIS A 108 -4.71 -1.98 -14.09
CA HIS A 108 -4.85 -2.20 -15.54
C HIS A 108 -5.79 -3.36 -15.89
N LEU A 109 -5.89 -4.35 -15.01
CA LEU A 109 -6.76 -5.52 -15.18
C LEU A 109 -8.12 -5.36 -14.49
N SER A 110 -8.37 -4.21 -13.84
CA SER A 110 -9.63 -3.95 -13.13
C SER A 110 -10.82 -3.93 -14.08
N GLU A 111 -11.88 -4.65 -13.70
CA GLU A 111 -13.17 -4.53 -14.36
C GLU A 111 -13.75 -3.12 -14.09
N PRO A 112 -14.57 -2.54 -14.99
CA PRO A 112 -15.11 -1.19 -14.82
C PRO A 112 -15.81 -0.94 -13.48
N ARG A 113 -16.45 -1.96 -12.90
CA ARG A 113 -17.15 -1.88 -11.60
C ARG A 113 -16.23 -1.74 -10.38
N PHE A 114 -14.92 -2.00 -10.54
CA PHE A 114 -13.92 -1.98 -9.46
C PHE A 114 -12.95 -0.81 -9.62
N ARG A 115 -13.29 0.17 -10.45
CA ARG A 115 -12.42 1.31 -10.72
C ARG A 115 -12.53 2.35 -9.62
N LEU A 116 -11.37 2.63 -9.02
CA LEU A 116 -11.15 3.83 -8.24
C LEU A 116 -11.05 5.05 -9.17
N ASN A 117 -11.30 6.25 -8.64
CA ASN A 117 -11.13 7.48 -9.41
C ASN A 117 -9.66 7.68 -9.86
N GLU A 118 -9.42 8.47 -10.90
CA GLU A 118 -8.06 8.65 -11.42
C GLU A 118 -7.12 9.30 -10.39
N THR A 119 -7.60 10.33 -9.69
CA THR A 119 -6.82 11.05 -8.67
C THR A 119 -6.25 10.13 -7.59
N ILE A 120 -7.06 9.22 -7.04
CA ILE A 120 -6.65 8.30 -5.98
C ILE A 120 -5.71 7.22 -6.53
N LEU A 121 -5.88 6.80 -7.79
CA LEU A 121 -4.94 5.88 -8.43
C LEU A 121 -3.55 6.50 -8.53
N VAL A 122 -3.47 7.77 -8.95
CA VAL A 122 -2.19 8.49 -9.03
C VAL A 122 -1.59 8.66 -7.63
N VAL A 123 -2.40 8.98 -6.61
CA VAL A 123 -1.93 9.06 -5.20
C VAL A 123 -1.40 7.72 -4.70
N ILE A 124 -2.16 6.63 -4.88
CA ILE A 124 -1.74 5.27 -4.54
C ILE A 124 -0.43 4.93 -5.25
N TRP A 125 -0.29 5.32 -6.52
CA TRP A 125 0.93 5.11 -7.26
C TRP A 125 2.14 5.79 -6.64
N HIS A 126 2.01 7.04 -6.22
CA HIS A 126 3.09 7.77 -5.54
C HIS A 126 3.39 7.24 -4.13
N LEU A 127 2.36 6.80 -3.41
CA LEU A 127 2.52 6.29 -2.05
C LEU A 127 3.30 4.97 -2.03
N PHE A 128 2.99 4.07 -2.97
CA PHE A 128 3.47 2.69 -2.95
C PHE A 128 4.66 2.42 -3.89
N ILE A 129 5.05 3.39 -4.74
CA ILE A 129 6.22 3.22 -5.61
C ILE A 129 7.52 3.10 -4.79
N PRO A 130 8.29 2.01 -4.94
CA PRO A 130 9.61 1.85 -4.33
C PRO A 130 10.61 2.84 -4.94
N ARG A 131 11.46 3.42 -4.09
CA ARG A 131 12.36 4.52 -4.49
C ARG A 131 13.81 4.12 -4.68
N LYS A 132 14.14 2.85 -4.44
CA LYS A 132 15.49 2.30 -4.54
C LYS A 132 16.22 2.64 -5.84
N HIS A 133 15.50 2.74 -6.96
CA HIS A 133 16.08 3.05 -8.28
C HIS A 133 16.15 4.53 -8.64
N TYR A 134 15.49 5.41 -7.87
CA TYR A 134 15.42 6.85 -8.11
C TYR A 134 16.20 7.67 -7.10
N ALA A 135 16.77 7.02 -6.09
CA ALA A 135 17.47 7.71 -5.06
C ALA A 135 18.88 8.14 -5.51
N PRO A 136 19.31 9.37 -5.20
CA PRO A 136 20.66 9.82 -5.52
C PRO A 136 21.68 8.93 -4.79
N PRO A 137 22.87 8.69 -5.37
CA PRO A 137 23.89 7.84 -4.75
C PRO A 137 24.27 8.27 -3.33
N GLU A 138 24.18 9.57 -3.03
CA GLU A 138 24.52 10.14 -1.73
C GLU A 138 23.43 9.95 -0.67
N ARG A 139 22.17 9.69 -1.07
CA ARG A 139 21.03 9.51 -0.16
C ARG A 139 20.07 8.46 -0.72
N PRO A 140 20.39 7.18 -0.55
CA PRO A 140 19.55 6.13 -1.09
C PRO A 140 18.24 6.01 -0.28
N TYR A 141 17.16 6.58 -0.80
CA TYR A 141 15.80 6.32 -0.34
C TYR A 141 15.38 4.94 -0.85
N TYR A 142 15.42 3.94 0.03
CA TYR A 142 15.02 2.58 -0.31
C TYR A 142 13.51 2.36 -0.20
N LEU A 143 12.87 3.12 0.70
CA LEU A 143 11.47 2.98 1.07
C LEU A 143 10.53 3.69 0.09
N SER A 144 9.33 3.14 -0.05
CA SER A 144 8.19 3.88 -0.60
C SER A 144 7.82 5.08 0.30
N TRP A 145 7.01 6.00 -0.22
CA TRP A 145 6.53 7.11 0.61
C TRP A 145 5.66 6.63 1.76
N PHE A 146 4.83 5.62 1.52
CA PHE A 146 4.02 5.01 2.57
C PHE A 146 4.89 4.48 3.71
N GLU A 147 5.92 3.68 3.40
CA GLU A 147 6.81 3.11 4.41
C GLU A 147 7.62 4.20 5.14
N GLY A 148 8.19 5.13 4.39
CA GLY A 148 8.95 6.24 4.98
C GLY A 148 8.08 7.10 5.90
N TRP A 149 6.83 7.36 5.54
CA TRP A 149 5.90 8.08 6.41
C TRP A 149 5.43 7.24 7.59
N TRP A 150 5.20 5.95 7.41
CA TRP A 150 4.83 5.07 8.52
C TRP A 150 5.86 5.16 9.66
N GLU A 151 7.15 5.08 9.30
CA GLU A 151 8.26 5.17 10.25
C GLU A 151 8.42 6.58 10.82
N ASN A 152 8.34 7.63 10.00
CA ASN A 152 8.57 9.01 10.43
C ASN A 152 7.47 9.52 11.37
N PHE A 153 6.22 9.17 11.10
CA PHE A 153 5.07 9.56 11.92
C PHE A 153 4.90 8.66 13.14
N ARG A 154 5.68 7.56 13.22
CA ARG A 154 5.67 6.60 14.33
C ARG A 154 4.26 6.16 14.71
N TYR A 155 3.47 5.75 13.72
CA TYR A 155 2.06 5.39 13.91
C TYR A 155 1.84 4.35 15.02
N ALA A 156 2.79 3.44 15.24
CA ALA A 156 2.73 2.44 16.30
C ALA A 156 2.81 3.05 17.71
N ASP A 157 1.91 2.61 18.60
CA ASP A 157 1.91 2.95 20.02
C ASP A 157 2.96 2.18 20.84
N ASP A 158 3.38 1.00 20.36
CA ASP A 158 4.46 0.18 20.90
C ASP A 158 5.41 -0.28 19.79
N LEU A 159 6.71 -0.04 19.96
CA LEU A 159 7.76 -0.41 19.01
C LEU A 159 8.45 -1.75 19.34
N PHE A 160 8.20 -2.31 20.53
CA PHE A 160 8.85 -3.54 20.98
C PHE A 160 8.03 -4.80 20.69
N SER A 161 6.73 -4.65 20.46
CA SER A 161 5.85 -5.72 20.03
C SER A 161 5.83 -5.85 18.51
N ASN A 162 5.58 -7.05 17.97
CA ASN A 162 5.37 -7.29 16.53
C ASN A 162 4.01 -6.78 16.02
N VAL A 163 3.09 -6.49 16.94
CA VAL A 163 1.72 -6.04 16.68
C VAL A 163 1.35 -4.99 17.71
N CYS A 164 0.97 -3.81 17.25
CA CYS A 164 0.65 -2.63 18.04
C CYS A 164 -0.78 -2.12 17.73
N ASN A 165 -1.20 -1.03 18.37
CA ASN A 165 -2.29 -0.21 17.86
C ASN A 165 -1.72 1.02 17.16
N VAL A 166 -2.56 1.69 16.38
CA VAL A 166 -2.24 3.03 15.89
C VAL A 166 -2.46 4.04 17.02
N ARG A 167 -1.53 4.99 17.18
CA ARG A 167 -1.65 6.07 18.16
C ARG A 167 -2.94 6.86 17.95
N LEU A 168 -3.62 7.16 19.06
CA LEU A 168 -4.89 7.91 19.04
C LEU A 168 -4.77 9.28 18.38
N GLU A 169 -3.62 9.95 18.49
CA GLU A 169 -3.37 11.23 17.81
C GLU A 169 -3.39 11.08 16.28
N CYS A 170 -2.72 10.06 15.75
CA CYS A 170 -2.69 9.76 14.33
C CYS A 170 -4.09 9.37 13.80
N LEU A 171 -4.87 8.63 14.58
CA LEU A 171 -6.26 8.31 14.22
C LEU A 171 -7.12 9.58 14.14
N LYS A 172 -7.05 10.45 15.14
CA LYS A 172 -7.81 11.70 15.16
C LYS A 172 -7.42 12.63 14.02
N ASP A 173 -6.14 12.76 13.74
CA ASP A 173 -5.68 13.62 12.65
C ASP A 173 -6.03 13.01 11.30
N GLY A 174 -5.91 11.70 11.13
CA GLY A 174 -6.35 11.02 9.91
C GLY A 174 -7.85 11.13 9.63
N GLU A 175 -8.72 11.10 10.66
CA GLU A 175 -10.16 11.37 10.46
C GLU A 175 -10.42 12.82 10.03
N LYS A 176 -9.73 13.81 10.61
CA LYS A 176 -9.85 15.22 10.17
C LYS A 176 -9.40 15.39 8.72
N GLU A 177 -8.29 14.76 8.34
CA GLU A 177 -7.80 14.75 6.97
C GLU A 177 -8.87 14.13 6.06
N PHE A 178 -9.43 12.98 6.43
CA PHE A 178 -10.50 12.31 5.68
C PHE A 178 -11.71 13.24 5.44
N GLU A 179 -12.20 13.92 6.48
CA GLU A 179 -13.32 14.85 6.39
C GLU A 179 -13.05 16.06 5.48
N SER A 180 -11.79 16.44 5.30
CA SER A 180 -11.37 17.56 4.45
C SER A 180 -11.20 17.20 2.97
N LEU A 181 -11.11 15.91 2.64
CA LEU A 181 -10.95 15.43 1.27
C LEU A 181 -12.25 15.56 0.47
N SER A 182 -12.17 15.55 -0.86
CA SER A 182 -13.37 15.55 -1.71
C SER A 182 -14.18 14.26 -1.54
N GLU A 183 -15.49 14.32 -1.78
CA GLU A 183 -16.40 13.17 -1.66
C GLU A 183 -15.94 11.96 -2.49
N ASP A 184 -15.42 12.20 -3.69
CA ASP A 184 -14.90 11.15 -4.56
C ASP A 184 -13.70 10.41 -3.92
N ILE A 185 -12.80 11.14 -3.26
CA ILE A 185 -11.65 10.57 -2.56
C ILE A 185 -12.10 9.85 -1.29
N GLN A 186 -13.02 10.45 -0.52
CA GLN A 186 -13.58 9.84 0.67
C GLN A 186 -14.26 8.49 0.35
N SER A 187 -15.02 8.44 -0.75
CA SER A 187 -15.68 7.23 -1.24
C SER A 187 -14.65 6.15 -1.58
N ALA A 188 -13.60 6.50 -2.34
CA ALA A 188 -12.52 5.56 -2.68
C ALA A 188 -11.79 5.02 -1.45
N ILE A 189 -11.43 5.88 -0.50
CA ILE A 189 -10.79 5.48 0.76
C ILE A 189 -11.72 4.57 1.57
N SER A 190 -13.01 4.86 1.61
CA SER A 190 -14.00 4.03 2.30
C SER A 190 -14.12 2.65 1.67
N GLU A 191 -14.13 2.54 0.34
CA GLU A 191 -14.15 1.25 -0.36
C GLU A 191 -12.88 0.42 -0.08
N ILE A 192 -11.70 1.04 -0.07
CA ILE A 192 -10.45 0.36 0.30
C ILE A 192 -10.49 -0.11 1.75
N SER A 193 -10.92 0.77 2.66
CA SER A 193 -10.91 0.56 4.10
C SER A 193 -11.75 -0.64 4.54
N LYS A 194 -12.84 -0.97 3.82
CA LYS A 194 -13.67 -2.16 4.08
C LYS A 194 -12.87 -3.47 4.07
N HIS A 195 -11.76 -3.53 3.34
CA HIS A 195 -10.95 -4.73 3.17
C HIS A 195 -9.74 -4.79 4.12
N VAL A 196 -9.36 -3.67 4.74
CA VAL A 196 -8.16 -3.60 5.59
C VAL A 196 -8.25 -4.52 6.83
N PRO A 197 -9.38 -4.60 7.57
CA PRO A 197 -9.48 -5.51 8.72
C PRO A 197 -9.27 -6.99 8.37
N GLU A 198 -9.76 -7.44 7.22
CA GLU A 198 -9.52 -8.80 6.71
C GLU A 198 -8.02 -9.02 6.46
N MET A 199 -7.36 -8.07 5.79
CA MET A 199 -5.92 -8.17 5.49
C MET A 199 -5.08 -8.16 6.76
N LEU A 200 -5.40 -7.29 7.73
CA LEU A 200 -4.73 -7.23 9.03
C LEU A 200 -4.82 -8.58 9.76
N LYS A 201 -6.02 -9.17 9.80
CA LYS A 201 -6.23 -10.48 10.42
C LYS A 201 -5.40 -11.58 9.75
N MET A 202 -5.30 -11.58 8.42
CA MET A 202 -4.50 -12.56 7.69
C MET A 202 -3.01 -12.42 8.03
N ILE A 203 -2.48 -11.20 7.93
CA ILE A 203 -1.03 -10.93 8.10
C ILE A 203 -0.58 -11.09 9.55
N ILE A 204 -1.42 -10.75 10.54
CA ILE A 204 -1.10 -10.93 11.96
C ILE A 204 -1.10 -12.41 12.35
N ASN A 205 -2.07 -13.20 11.88
CA ASN A 205 -2.20 -14.62 12.27
C ASN A 205 -1.15 -15.52 11.60
N ASP A 206 -0.48 -15.05 10.55
CA ASP A 206 0.60 -15.79 9.89
C ASP A 206 1.96 -15.66 10.60
N GLN A 207 2.05 -14.84 11.65
CA GLN A 207 3.22 -14.76 12.54
C GLN A 207 3.43 -16.07 13.34
#